data_AF-A0A2H0H9K7-F1
#
_entry.id   AF-A0A2H0H9K7-F1
#
_cell.length_a   1.000
_cell.length_b   1.000
_cell.length_c   1.000
_cell.angle_alpha   90.00
_cell.angle_beta   90.00
_cell.angle_gamma   90.00
#
_symmetry.space_group_name_H-M   'P 1'
#
loop_
_entity.id
_entity.type
_entity.pdbx_description
1 polymer ?
#
loop_
_entity_poly.entity_id
_entity_poly.type
_entity_poly.pdbx_seq_one_letter_code
_entity_poly.pdbx_strand_id
1 'polypeptide(L)'
;MKSPVTGKEMTLTKERRSIGFRKESFEVVFHYYKCEDSGEQFTTTALDEVNMNQVYNQYRDKFKIPFPEEISRIREKYGLSATKMSAILGFGANSYRQYEAGEMPSISNARLIQMIDDPGKLIEMVNLCDGLDDKSKAKYIQKANLLKEERKKNSFNFNLKNYLLGNHLANIYSGYRIPSLDKFTEMVVYFSEQMQPFKTKMNKLLFYADFLMFKQSCFSISGVRYNAIDMGPVPNN
;
A
#
# COMPACT_ATOMS: atom_id res chain seq x y z
N MET A 1 6.22 -28.84 -2.42
CA MET A 1 6.10 -28.87 -3.90
C MET A 1 6.97 -30.01 -4.40
N LYS A 2 6.49 -30.80 -5.37
CA LYS A 2 7.31 -31.85 -5.99
C LYS A 2 8.07 -31.28 -7.18
N SER A 3 9.32 -31.69 -7.36
CA SER A 3 10.16 -31.29 -8.48
C SER A 3 9.52 -31.73 -9.80
N PRO A 4 9.34 -30.83 -10.79
CA PRO A 4 8.90 -31.21 -12.13
C PRO A 4 9.89 -32.16 -12.83
N VAL A 5 11.15 -32.17 -12.40
CA VAL A 5 12.24 -32.94 -13.02
C VAL A 5 12.42 -34.29 -12.35
N THR A 6 12.41 -34.34 -11.01
CA THR A 6 12.74 -35.57 -10.27
C THR A 6 11.55 -36.18 -9.51
N GLY A 7 10.43 -35.46 -9.43
CA GLY A 7 9.23 -35.90 -8.69
C GLY A 7 9.38 -35.91 -7.15
N LYS A 8 10.58 -35.65 -6.62
CA LYS A 8 10.86 -35.61 -5.18
C LYS A 8 10.42 -34.28 -4.54
N GLU A 9 10.25 -34.29 -3.22
CA GLU A 9 9.95 -33.06 -2.48
C GLU A 9 11.12 -32.08 -2.54
N MET A 10 10.80 -30.81 -2.76
CA MET A 10 11.77 -29.71 -2.77
C MET A 10 11.69 -28.91 -1.48
N THR A 11 12.84 -28.46 -0.99
CA THR A 11 12.96 -27.65 0.23
C THR A 11 12.82 -26.16 -0.09
N LEU A 12 12.06 -25.44 0.74
CA LEU A 12 11.91 -23.99 0.62
C LEU A 12 13.14 -23.32 1.21
N THR A 13 13.92 -22.64 0.37
CA THR A 13 15.15 -21.94 0.75
C THR A 13 15.00 -20.44 0.50
N LYS A 14 15.80 -19.65 1.23
CA LYS A 14 15.85 -18.19 1.11
C LYS A 14 17.30 -17.75 0.95
N GLU A 15 17.53 -16.81 0.08
CA GLU A 15 18.85 -16.19 -0.08
C GLU A 15 18.73 -14.68 -0.31
N ARG A 16 19.80 -13.94 -0.02
CA ARG A 16 19.86 -12.53 -0.42
C ARG A 16 20.28 -12.47 -1.89
N ARG A 17 19.47 -11.81 -2.70
CA ARG A 17 19.71 -11.65 -4.13
C ARG A 17 19.45 -10.19 -4.53
N SER A 18 20.27 -9.65 -5.42
CA SER A 18 20.03 -8.35 -6.03
C SER A 18 19.21 -8.53 -7.31
N ILE A 19 18.07 -7.82 -7.41
CA ILE A 19 17.19 -7.85 -8.58
C ILE A 19 17.18 -6.46 -9.24
N GLY A 20 17.39 -6.44 -10.55
CA GLY A 20 17.32 -5.22 -11.36
C GLY A 20 15.87 -4.84 -11.72
N PHE A 21 15.50 -3.57 -11.54
CA PHE A 21 14.23 -3.01 -11.96
C PHE A 21 14.39 -1.55 -12.41
N ARG A 22 13.98 -1.23 -13.65
CA ARG A 22 14.00 0.12 -14.24
C ARG A 22 15.33 0.88 -14.01
N LYS A 23 16.46 0.23 -14.33
CA LYS A 23 17.85 0.74 -14.19
C LYS A 23 18.38 0.86 -12.74
N GLU A 24 17.65 0.34 -11.78
CA GLU A 24 18.04 0.30 -10.37
C GLU A 24 18.18 -1.16 -9.90
N SER A 25 18.96 -1.40 -8.84
CA SER A 25 19.12 -2.72 -8.23
C SER A 25 18.65 -2.71 -6.78
N PHE A 26 17.86 -3.72 -6.40
CA PHE A 26 17.31 -3.86 -5.06
C PHE A 26 17.71 -5.19 -4.45
N GLU A 27 18.21 -5.15 -3.21
CA GLU A 27 18.44 -6.38 -2.43
C GLU A 27 17.12 -6.89 -1.88
N VAL A 28 16.83 -8.16 -2.16
CA VAL A 28 15.64 -8.85 -1.65
C VAL A 28 16.01 -10.19 -1.04
N VAL A 29 15.15 -10.67 -0.15
CA VAL A 29 15.21 -12.06 0.30
C VAL A 29 14.42 -12.88 -0.72
N PHE A 30 15.13 -13.53 -1.63
CA PHE A 30 14.56 -14.33 -2.70
C PHE A 30 14.15 -15.70 -2.15
N HIS A 31 12.87 -16.05 -2.31
CA HIS A 31 12.28 -17.28 -1.86
C HIS A 31 12.09 -18.24 -3.04
N TYR A 32 12.64 -19.45 -2.94
CA TYR A 32 12.55 -20.46 -4.00
C TYR A 32 12.59 -21.87 -3.42
N TYR A 33 12.09 -22.82 -4.19
CA TYR A 33 12.26 -24.24 -3.95
C TYR A 33 13.52 -24.73 -4.63
N LYS A 34 14.36 -25.45 -3.90
CA LYS A 34 15.56 -26.08 -4.45
C LYS A 34 15.35 -27.57 -4.59
N CYS A 35 15.66 -28.13 -5.76
CA CYS A 35 15.79 -29.57 -5.92
C CYS A 35 17.20 -30.00 -5.52
N GLU A 36 17.33 -30.92 -4.56
CA GLU A 36 18.64 -31.38 -4.09
C GLU A 36 19.39 -32.22 -5.13
N ASP A 37 18.65 -33.00 -5.94
CA ASP A 37 19.24 -33.88 -6.95
C ASP A 37 19.70 -33.11 -8.20
N SER A 38 18.90 -32.16 -8.69
CA SER A 38 19.23 -31.39 -9.92
C SER A 38 19.93 -30.07 -9.64
N GLY A 39 19.85 -29.55 -8.42
CA GLY A 39 20.34 -28.22 -8.05
C GLY A 39 19.51 -27.05 -8.60
N GLU A 40 18.48 -27.33 -9.40
CA GLU A 40 17.62 -26.32 -10.02
C GLU A 40 16.71 -25.62 -9.01
N GLN A 41 16.34 -24.38 -9.35
CA GLN A 41 15.52 -23.51 -8.53
C GLN A 41 14.17 -23.29 -9.20
N PHE A 42 13.10 -23.45 -8.42
CA PHE A 42 11.73 -23.26 -8.89
C PHE A 42 11.00 -22.28 -7.97
N THR A 43 10.11 -21.50 -8.56
CA THR A 43 9.20 -20.62 -7.82
C THR A 43 7.76 -21.00 -8.13
N THR A 44 6.89 -20.72 -7.18
CA THR A 44 5.44 -20.72 -7.41
C THR A 44 4.98 -19.30 -7.64
N THR A 45 3.80 -19.12 -8.23
CA THR A 45 3.19 -17.80 -8.42
C THR A 45 3.18 -16.98 -7.13
N ALA A 46 2.84 -17.59 -6.00
CA ALA A 46 2.85 -16.92 -4.70
C ALA A 46 4.27 -16.50 -4.25
N LEU A 47 5.30 -17.31 -4.51
CA LEU A 47 6.68 -16.93 -4.20
C LEU A 47 7.18 -15.82 -5.12
N ASP A 48 6.82 -15.87 -6.40
CA ASP A 48 7.15 -14.81 -7.36
C ASP A 48 6.50 -13.48 -6.97
N GLU A 49 5.23 -13.50 -6.56
CA GLU A 49 4.54 -12.32 -6.03
C GLU A 49 5.28 -11.73 -4.82
N VAL A 50 5.67 -12.55 -3.84
CA VAL A 50 6.44 -12.10 -2.66
C VAL A 50 7.81 -11.55 -3.05
N ASN A 51 8.51 -12.21 -3.97
CA ASN A 51 9.82 -11.77 -4.44
C ASN A 51 9.73 -10.43 -5.18
N MET A 52 8.74 -10.28 -6.06
CA MET A 52 8.54 -9.07 -6.86
C MET A 52 7.97 -7.91 -6.02
N ASN A 53 7.07 -8.18 -5.07
CA ASN A 53 6.53 -7.16 -4.18
C ASN A 53 7.62 -6.50 -3.34
N GLN A 54 8.66 -7.23 -2.92
CA GLN A 54 9.82 -6.64 -2.24
C GLN A 54 10.50 -5.57 -3.11
N VAL A 55 10.77 -5.89 -4.38
CA VAL A 55 11.39 -4.96 -5.34
C VAL A 55 10.47 -3.76 -5.57
N TYR A 56 9.18 -4.01 -5.83
CA TYR A 56 8.22 -2.97 -6.15
C TYR A 56 7.97 -2.02 -4.99
N ASN A 57 7.87 -2.52 -3.76
CA ASN A 57 7.64 -1.69 -2.59
C ASN A 57 8.87 -0.82 -2.27
N GLN A 58 10.08 -1.38 -2.40
CA GLN A 58 11.32 -0.61 -2.28
C GLN A 58 11.45 0.46 -3.36
N TYR A 59 11.11 0.14 -4.61
CA TYR A 59 11.12 1.11 -5.70
C TYR A 59 10.10 2.25 -5.44
N ARG A 60 8.90 1.91 -4.98
CA ARG A 60 7.87 2.92 -4.64
C ARG A 60 8.35 3.85 -3.52
N ASP A 61 8.92 3.30 -2.45
CA ASP A 61 9.41 4.13 -1.34
C ASP A 61 10.62 5.00 -1.75
N LYS A 62 11.55 4.45 -2.54
CA LYS A 62 12.73 5.19 -3.04
C LYS A 62 12.34 6.39 -3.91
N PHE A 63 11.41 6.20 -4.85
CA PHE A 63 10.98 7.25 -5.77
C PHE A 63 9.73 8.01 -5.32
N LYS A 64 9.26 7.76 -4.10
CA LYS A 64 8.04 8.36 -3.53
C LYS A 64 6.84 8.20 -4.47
N ILE A 65 6.66 7.02 -5.02
CA ILE A 65 5.51 6.67 -5.86
C ILE A 65 4.37 6.20 -4.94
N PRO A 66 3.13 6.70 -5.12
CA PRO A 66 2.02 6.28 -4.29
C PRO A 66 1.68 4.81 -4.50
N PHE A 67 1.27 4.15 -3.42
CA PHE A 67 0.80 2.77 -3.44
C PHE A 67 -0.60 2.67 -4.07
N PRO A 68 -1.00 1.50 -4.60
CA PRO A 68 -2.29 1.35 -5.28
C PRO A 68 -3.51 1.77 -4.44
N GLU A 69 -3.47 1.51 -3.13
CA GLU A 69 -4.49 1.99 -2.18
C GLU A 69 -4.53 3.52 -2.09
N GLU A 70 -3.37 4.19 -2.11
CA GLU A 70 -3.28 5.65 -2.07
C GLU A 70 -3.84 6.26 -3.37
N ILE A 71 -3.51 5.66 -4.51
CA ILE A 71 -4.01 6.05 -5.83
C ILE A 71 -5.55 5.93 -5.87
N SER A 72 -6.08 4.81 -5.38
CA SER A 72 -7.52 4.56 -5.31
C SER A 72 -8.23 5.57 -4.40
N ARG A 73 -7.66 5.80 -3.21
CA ARG A 73 -8.17 6.77 -2.22
C ARG A 73 -8.24 8.18 -2.78
N ILE A 74 -7.20 8.63 -3.49
CA ILE A 74 -7.16 9.97 -4.09
C ILE A 74 -8.32 10.14 -5.09
N ARG A 75 -8.61 9.12 -5.90
CA ARG A 75 -9.73 9.17 -6.83
C ARG A 75 -11.08 9.18 -6.13
N GLU A 76 -11.26 8.26 -5.18
CA GLU A 76 -12.53 8.06 -4.47
C GLU A 76 -12.93 9.26 -3.64
N LYS A 77 -11.94 9.95 -3.05
CA LYS A 77 -12.11 11.23 -2.34
C LYS A 77 -12.96 12.23 -3.13
N TYR A 78 -12.78 12.29 -4.45
CA TYR A 78 -13.50 13.21 -5.33
C TYR A 78 -14.71 12.59 -6.03
N GLY A 79 -14.98 11.30 -5.82
CA GLY A 79 -16.07 10.59 -6.50
C GLY A 79 -15.88 10.46 -8.01
N LEU A 80 -14.63 10.40 -8.46
CA LEU A 80 -14.27 10.25 -9.87
C LEU A 80 -14.24 8.78 -10.29
N SER A 81 -14.61 8.50 -11.54
CA SER A 81 -14.31 7.19 -12.16
C SER A 81 -12.86 7.17 -12.64
N ALA A 82 -12.26 5.98 -12.74
CA ALA A 82 -10.87 5.85 -13.18
C ALA A 82 -10.65 6.47 -14.57
N THR A 83 -11.61 6.31 -15.48
CA THR A 83 -11.57 6.90 -16.83
C THR A 83 -11.60 8.42 -16.79
N LYS A 84 -12.46 9.02 -15.96
CA LYS A 84 -12.51 10.49 -15.82
C LYS A 84 -11.24 11.03 -15.17
N MET A 85 -10.69 10.30 -14.19
CA MET A 85 -9.42 10.68 -13.56
C MET A 85 -8.25 10.61 -14.56
N SER A 86 -8.18 9.55 -15.37
CA SER A 86 -7.24 9.46 -16.49
C SER A 86 -7.36 10.68 -17.41
N ALA A 87 -8.58 11.06 -17.80
CA ALA A 87 -8.82 12.19 -18.70
C ALA A 87 -8.36 13.53 -18.08
N ILE A 88 -8.65 13.77 -16.79
CA ILE A 88 -8.25 15.00 -16.08
C ILE A 88 -6.72 15.11 -16.00
N LEU A 89 -6.03 13.99 -15.77
CA LEU A 89 -4.57 13.95 -15.65
C LEU A 89 -3.84 13.87 -17.00
N GLY A 90 -4.56 13.75 -18.11
CA GLY A 90 -3.98 13.55 -19.43
C GLY A 90 -3.33 12.17 -19.62
N PHE A 91 -3.77 11.16 -18.86
CA PHE A 91 -3.29 9.78 -18.99
C PHE A 91 -4.07 9.02 -20.06
N GLY A 92 -3.54 7.87 -20.47
CA GLY A 92 -4.30 6.89 -21.26
C GLY A 92 -5.57 6.45 -20.52
N ALA A 93 -6.63 6.15 -21.27
CA ALA A 93 -7.97 5.86 -20.72
C ALA A 93 -8.01 4.76 -19.64
N ASN A 94 -7.10 3.78 -19.74
CA ASN A 94 -6.97 2.67 -18.79
C ASN A 94 -5.82 2.81 -17.79
N SER A 95 -4.94 3.80 -17.97
CA SER A 95 -3.71 3.92 -17.18
C SER A 95 -3.98 4.11 -15.69
N TYR A 96 -4.98 4.92 -15.31
CA TYR A 96 -5.31 5.09 -13.90
C TYR A 96 -5.78 3.78 -13.26
N ARG A 97 -6.66 3.03 -13.94
CA ARG A 97 -7.15 1.72 -13.48
C ARG A 97 -6.01 0.71 -13.35
N GLN A 98 -5.06 0.73 -14.28
CA GLN A 98 -3.86 -0.10 -14.22
C GLN A 98 -3.01 0.21 -12.99
N TYR A 99 -2.81 1.49 -12.66
CA TYR A 99 -2.08 1.89 -11.46
C TYR A 99 -2.79 1.48 -10.17
N GLU A 100 -4.12 1.55 -10.14
CA GLU A 100 -4.94 1.00 -9.04
C GLU A 100 -4.82 -0.52 -8.92
N ALA A 101 -4.62 -1.22 -10.03
CA ALA A 101 -4.39 -2.66 -10.06
C ALA A 101 -2.94 -3.07 -9.69
N GLY A 102 -2.05 -2.11 -9.43
CA GLY A 102 -0.67 -2.39 -9.02
C GLY A 102 0.40 -2.15 -10.09
N GLU A 103 0.01 -1.74 -11.30
CA GLU A 103 1.00 -1.37 -12.33
C GLU A 103 1.84 -0.18 -11.86
N MET A 104 3.14 -0.21 -12.18
CA MET A 104 4.07 0.81 -11.72
C MET A 104 3.96 2.07 -12.60
N PRO A 105 3.47 3.22 -12.09
CA PRO A 105 3.43 4.45 -12.86
C PRO A 105 4.85 4.95 -13.19
N SER A 106 4.95 5.84 -14.18
CA SER A 106 6.17 6.62 -14.37
C SER A 106 6.35 7.61 -13.21
N ILE A 107 7.58 8.07 -12.97
CA ILE A 107 7.85 9.06 -11.91
C ILE A 107 7.02 10.34 -12.14
N SER A 108 6.88 10.77 -13.39
CA SER A 108 6.07 11.94 -13.75
C SER A 108 4.58 11.73 -13.45
N ASN A 109 4.02 10.58 -13.84
CA ASN A 109 2.61 10.27 -13.57
C ASN A 109 2.35 10.12 -12.07
N ALA A 110 3.27 9.50 -11.34
CA ALA A 110 3.21 9.37 -9.88
C ALA A 110 3.14 10.74 -9.19
N ARG A 111 3.96 11.70 -9.62
CA ARG A 111 3.94 13.08 -9.10
C ARG A 111 2.62 13.77 -9.38
N LEU A 112 2.07 13.61 -10.60
CA LEU A 112 0.75 14.18 -10.95
C LEU A 112 -0.37 13.61 -10.06
N ILE A 113 -0.37 12.29 -9.83
CA ILE A 113 -1.33 11.63 -8.93
C ILE A 113 -1.22 12.18 -7.51
N GLN A 114 -0.02 12.40 -7.00
CA GLN A 114 0.17 12.97 -5.67
C GLN A 114 -0.27 14.44 -5.60
N MET A 115 0.00 15.23 -6.63
CA MET A 115 -0.38 16.64 -6.67
C MET A 115 -1.90 16.84 -6.60
N ILE A 116 -2.68 15.99 -7.28
CA ILE A 116 -4.15 16.09 -7.25
C ILE A 116 -4.78 15.65 -5.93
N ASP A 117 -4.01 15.10 -4.97
CA ASP A 117 -4.51 14.92 -3.62
C ASP A 117 -4.82 16.27 -2.95
N ASP A 118 -4.21 17.38 -3.39
CA ASP A 118 -4.66 18.72 -3.01
C ASP A 118 -5.92 19.12 -3.82
N PRO A 119 -7.06 19.40 -3.17
CA PRO A 119 -8.27 19.84 -3.86
C PRO A 119 -8.06 21.09 -4.72
N GLY A 120 -7.14 21.99 -4.34
CA GLY A 120 -6.82 23.18 -5.13
C GLY A 120 -6.24 22.82 -6.50
N LYS A 121 -5.30 21.87 -6.54
CA LYS A 121 -4.68 21.38 -7.77
C LYS A 121 -5.63 20.57 -8.62
N LEU A 122 -6.56 19.81 -8.03
CA LEU A 122 -7.60 19.16 -8.80
C LEU A 122 -8.47 20.17 -9.56
N ILE A 123 -8.86 21.27 -8.92
CA ILE A 123 -9.69 22.31 -9.56
C ILE A 123 -8.95 22.90 -10.77
N GLU A 124 -7.67 23.23 -10.62
CA GLU A 124 -6.82 23.70 -11.73
C GLU A 124 -6.84 22.68 -12.90
N MET A 125 -6.61 21.40 -12.62
CA MET A 125 -6.57 20.34 -13.65
C MET A 125 -7.94 20.10 -14.32
N VAL A 126 -9.04 20.17 -13.56
CA VAL A 126 -10.40 20.02 -14.10
C VAL A 126 -10.75 21.18 -15.03
N ASN A 127 -10.32 22.41 -14.72
CA ASN A 127 -10.55 23.58 -15.56
C ASN A 127 -9.78 23.48 -16.89
N LEU A 128 -8.58 22.91 -16.88
CA LEU A 128 -7.75 22.68 -18.08
C LEU A 128 -8.23 21.50 -18.94
N CYS A 129 -9.11 20.65 -18.43
CA CYS A 129 -9.57 19.46 -19.14
C CYS A 129 -10.72 19.80 -20.10
N ASP A 130 -10.49 19.74 -21.41
CA ASP A 130 -11.53 20.01 -22.42
C ASP A 130 -12.51 18.85 -22.64
N GLY A 131 -12.15 17.63 -22.20
CA GLY A 131 -12.94 16.41 -22.43
C GLY A 131 -14.09 16.17 -21.44
N LEU A 132 -14.39 17.13 -20.55
CA LEU A 132 -15.45 17.03 -19.54
C LEU A 132 -16.59 18.00 -19.84
N ASP A 133 -17.83 17.53 -19.69
CA ASP A 133 -19.01 18.39 -19.77
C ASP A 133 -19.05 19.39 -18.61
N ASP A 134 -19.58 20.59 -18.86
CA ASP A 134 -19.61 21.70 -17.88
C ASP A 134 -20.33 21.30 -16.58
N LYS A 135 -21.36 20.46 -16.68
CA LYS A 135 -22.10 19.95 -15.52
C LYS A 135 -21.22 19.03 -14.66
N SER A 136 -20.46 18.12 -15.27
CA SER A 136 -19.47 17.31 -14.56
C SER A 136 -18.37 18.18 -13.94
N LYS A 137 -17.83 19.17 -14.67
CA LYS A 137 -16.79 20.08 -14.15
C LYS A 137 -17.28 20.79 -12.89
N ALA A 138 -18.46 21.42 -12.95
CA ALA A 138 -19.06 22.10 -11.81
C ALA A 138 -19.24 21.17 -10.61
N LYS A 139 -19.71 19.93 -10.84
CA LYS A 139 -19.88 18.92 -9.79
C LYS A 139 -18.56 18.59 -9.07
N TYR A 140 -17.48 18.35 -9.82
CA TYR A 140 -16.19 17.98 -9.24
C TYR A 140 -15.52 19.16 -8.52
N ILE A 141 -15.62 20.37 -9.09
CA ILE A 141 -15.12 21.60 -8.46
C ILE A 141 -15.86 21.86 -7.14
N GLN A 142 -17.19 21.73 -7.14
CA GLN A 142 -17.99 21.87 -5.92
C GLN A 142 -17.56 20.85 -4.85
N LYS A 143 -17.37 19.58 -5.24
CA LYS A 143 -16.89 18.54 -4.31
C LYS A 143 -15.50 18.86 -3.75
N ALA A 144 -14.59 19.33 -4.58
CA ALA A 144 -13.24 19.74 -4.15
C ALA A 144 -13.27 20.91 -3.17
N ASN A 145 -14.12 21.91 -3.41
CA ASN A 145 -14.30 23.05 -2.49
C ASN A 145 -14.88 22.62 -1.14
N LEU A 146 -15.89 21.74 -1.14
CA LEU A 146 -16.45 21.19 0.10
C LEU A 146 -15.38 20.46 0.92
N LEU A 147 -14.54 19.63 0.29
CA LEU A 147 -13.43 18.95 0.97
C LEU A 147 -12.40 19.94 1.55
N LYS A 148 -12.15 21.05 0.84
CA LYS A 148 -11.25 22.12 1.31
C LYS A 148 -11.82 22.81 2.56
N GLU A 149 -13.14 22.98 2.63
CA GLU A 149 -13.81 23.53 3.81
C GLU A 149 -13.89 22.54 4.97
N GLU A 150 -14.23 21.28 4.70
CA GLU A 150 -14.27 20.21 5.71
C GLU A 150 -12.91 20.03 6.38
N ARG A 151 -11.82 20.11 5.62
CA ARG A 151 -10.46 20.04 6.16
C ARG A 151 -10.17 21.17 7.16
N LYS A 152 -10.78 22.34 7.00
CA LYS A 152 -10.68 23.46 7.96
C LYS A 152 -11.55 23.24 9.21
N LYS A 153 -12.70 22.60 9.06
CA LYS A 153 -13.69 22.40 10.15
C LYS A 153 -13.39 21.16 11.02
N ASN A 154 -12.91 20.07 10.43
CA ASN A 154 -12.74 18.77 11.09
C ASN A 154 -11.39 18.60 11.82
N SER A 155 -11.01 19.55 12.67
CA SER A 155 -9.77 19.46 13.45
C SER A 155 -9.77 18.24 14.39
N PHE A 156 -10.91 17.94 15.04
CA PHE A 156 -10.97 16.92 16.10
C PHE A 156 -10.85 15.46 15.62
N ASN A 157 -11.67 15.03 14.65
CA ASN A 157 -11.62 13.65 14.12
C ASN A 157 -10.31 13.37 13.38
N PHE A 158 -9.77 14.38 12.69
CA PHE A 158 -8.45 14.30 12.07
C PHE A 158 -7.36 14.10 13.13
N ASN A 159 -7.42 14.83 14.25
CA ASN A 159 -6.49 14.68 15.35
C ASN A 159 -6.55 13.30 16.01
N LEU A 160 -7.73 12.71 16.22
CA LEU A 160 -7.82 11.38 16.85
C LEU A 160 -7.21 10.28 15.97
N LYS A 161 -7.52 10.27 14.67
CA LYS A 161 -6.91 9.30 13.74
C LYS A 161 -5.40 9.50 13.61
N ASN A 162 -4.94 10.74 13.55
CA ASN A 162 -3.51 11.05 13.52
C ASN A 162 -2.81 10.62 14.81
N TYR A 163 -3.46 10.84 15.97
CA TYR A 163 -2.93 10.47 17.27
C TYR A 163 -2.82 8.95 17.44
N LEU A 164 -3.79 8.18 16.93
CA LEU A 164 -3.81 6.72 17.09
C LEU A 164 -2.98 5.97 16.04
N LEU A 165 -2.87 6.50 14.83
CA LEU A 165 -2.25 5.79 13.69
C LEU A 165 -1.00 6.49 13.15
N GLY A 166 -0.68 7.67 13.66
CA GLY A 166 0.45 8.48 13.23
C GLY A 166 0.32 8.94 11.78
N ASN A 167 1.42 8.78 11.04
CA ASN A 167 1.57 9.33 9.69
C ASN A 167 0.87 8.45 8.63
N HIS A 168 0.05 9.07 7.77
CA HIS A 168 -0.85 8.39 6.81
C HIS A 168 -0.20 7.82 5.55
N LEU A 169 1.12 7.85 5.48
CA LEU A 169 1.88 7.42 4.31
C LEU A 169 2.38 6.00 4.48
N ALA A 170 2.15 5.19 3.45
CA ALA A 170 2.66 3.84 3.36
C ALA A 170 4.18 3.84 3.19
N ASN A 171 4.87 3.13 4.09
CA ASN A 171 6.32 2.96 4.04
C ASN A 171 6.74 1.67 4.74
N ILE A 172 8.04 1.41 4.85
CA ILE A 172 8.55 0.20 5.51
C ILE A 172 8.06 0.03 6.96
N TYR A 173 7.84 1.13 7.69
CA TYR A 173 7.41 1.11 9.09
C TYR A 173 5.91 0.84 9.27
N SER A 174 5.09 1.12 8.25
CA SER A 174 3.68 0.71 8.21
C SER A 174 3.48 -0.63 7.50
N GLY A 175 4.56 -1.32 7.10
CA GLY A 175 4.49 -2.51 6.25
C GLY A 175 3.82 -2.22 4.90
N TYR A 176 4.13 -1.06 4.31
CA TYR A 176 3.64 -0.59 3.01
C TYR A 176 2.10 -0.54 2.85
N ARG A 177 1.37 -0.42 3.96
CA ARG A 177 -0.07 -0.12 3.99
C ARG A 177 -0.33 1.26 4.54
N ILE A 178 -1.44 1.85 4.11
CA ILE A 178 -2.01 3.02 4.78
C ILE A 178 -2.61 2.52 6.11
N PRO A 179 -2.31 3.16 7.25
CA PRO A 179 -2.93 2.81 8.51
C PRO A 179 -4.47 2.84 8.43
N SER A 180 -5.11 1.73 8.79
CA SER A 180 -6.56 1.55 8.78
C SER A 180 -7.08 1.30 10.19
N LEU A 181 -7.86 2.26 10.70
CA LEU A 181 -8.47 2.15 12.03
C LEU A 181 -9.45 0.96 12.08
N ASP A 182 -10.16 0.72 10.98
CA ASP A 182 -11.15 -0.35 10.89
C ASP A 182 -10.45 -1.71 11.02
N LYS A 183 -9.41 -1.97 10.20
CA LYS A 183 -8.63 -3.23 10.30
C LYS A 183 -7.98 -3.39 11.67
N PHE A 184 -7.44 -2.30 12.23
CA PHE A 184 -6.87 -2.34 13.58
C PHE A 184 -7.92 -2.71 14.64
N THR A 185 -9.09 -2.10 14.58
CA THR A 185 -10.20 -2.36 15.51
C THR A 185 -10.66 -3.80 15.39
N GLU A 186 -10.83 -4.31 14.18
CA GLU A 186 -11.21 -5.71 13.94
C GLU A 186 -10.18 -6.70 14.47
N MET A 187 -8.88 -6.40 14.33
CA MET A 187 -7.83 -7.23 14.96
C MET A 187 -7.95 -7.24 16.49
N VAL A 188 -8.22 -6.08 17.10
CA VAL A 188 -8.41 -5.96 18.55
C VAL A 188 -9.65 -6.75 19.00
N VAL A 189 -10.78 -6.61 18.30
CA VAL A 189 -12.03 -7.35 18.58
C VAL A 189 -11.78 -8.84 18.49
N TYR A 190 -11.20 -9.31 17.38
CA TYR A 190 -10.91 -10.72 17.16
C TYR A 190 -10.06 -11.33 18.30
N PHE A 191 -8.93 -10.70 18.66
CA PHE A 191 -8.09 -11.24 19.73
C PHE A 191 -8.75 -11.13 21.11
N SER A 192 -9.59 -10.12 21.33
CA SER A 192 -10.35 -9.97 22.58
C SER A 192 -11.34 -11.11 22.76
N GLU A 193 -12.08 -11.46 21.70
CA GLU A 193 -13.05 -12.56 21.73
C GLU A 193 -12.37 -13.93 21.88
N GLN A 194 -11.29 -14.18 21.14
CA GLN A 194 -10.65 -15.50 21.12
C GLN A 194 -9.83 -15.80 22.37
N MET A 195 -9.27 -14.78 23.04
CA MET A 195 -8.24 -15.01 24.07
C MET A 195 -8.37 -14.14 25.32
N GLN A 196 -9.22 -13.11 25.33
CA GLN A 196 -9.33 -12.09 26.39
C GLN A 196 -7.95 -11.64 26.95
N PRO A 197 -7.01 -11.21 26.09
CA PRO A 197 -5.63 -11.00 26.50
C PRO A 197 -5.47 -9.71 27.33
N PHE A 198 -4.56 -9.75 28.31
CA PHE A 198 -4.09 -8.52 28.95
C PHE A 198 -3.40 -7.57 27.94
N LYS A 199 -3.31 -6.29 28.27
CA LYS A 199 -2.75 -5.23 27.40
C LYS A 199 -1.40 -5.59 26.76
N THR A 200 -0.47 -6.13 27.53
CA THR A 200 0.87 -6.52 27.03
C THR A 200 0.81 -7.66 26.02
N LYS A 201 -0.08 -8.64 26.25
CA LYS A 201 -0.31 -9.75 25.31
C LYS A 201 -1.03 -9.25 24.04
N MET A 202 -2.02 -8.37 24.17
CA MET A 202 -2.69 -7.74 23.03
C MET A 202 -1.70 -7.04 22.10
N ASN A 203 -0.82 -6.19 22.65
CA ASN A 203 0.19 -5.47 21.86
C ASN A 203 1.11 -6.41 21.07
N LYS A 204 1.53 -7.52 21.69
CA LYS A 204 2.34 -8.55 21.03
C LYS A 204 1.56 -9.25 19.91
N LEU A 205 0.30 -9.62 20.14
CA LEU A 205 -0.53 -10.27 19.14
C LEU A 205 -0.74 -9.38 17.92
N LEU A 206 -1.04 -8.09 18.13
CA LEU A 206 -1.19 -7.11 17.05
C LEU A 206 0.10 -7.00 16.22
N PHE A 207 1.25 -6.83 16.89
CA PHE A 207 2.56 -6.80 16.23
C PHE A 207 2.81 -8.07 15.41
N TYR A 208 2.63 -9.25 16.00
CA TYR A 208 2.92 -10.50 15.31
C TYR A 208 1.97 -10.76 14.14
N ALA A 209 0.72 -10.34 14.23
CA ALA A 209 -0.23 -10.44 13.12
C ALA A 209 0.23 -9.59 11.92
N ASP A 210 0.59 -8.32 12.16
CA ASP A 210 1.09 -7.45 11.10
C ASP A 210 2.43 -7.94 10.52
N PHE A 211 3.37 -8.35 11.37
CA PHE A 211 4.69 -8.82 10.94
C PHE A 211 4.63 -10.17 10.22
N LEU A 212 3.75 -11.08 10.64
CA LEU A 212 3.56 -12.36 9.97
C LEU A 212 2.96 -12.15 8.58
N MET A 213 1.94 -11.29 8.46
CA MET A 213 1.36 -10.95 7.16
C MET A 213 2.39 -10.28 6.25
N PHE A 214 3.19 -9.37 6.81
CA PHE A 214 4.27 -8.71 6.07
C PHE A 214 5.31 -9.71 5.57
N LYS A 215 5.70 -10.68 6.41
CA LYS A 215 6.62 -11.76 6.01
C LYS A 215 6.05 -12.63 4.88
N GLN A 216 4.73 -12.80 4.82
CA GLN A 216 4.06 -13.66 3.85
C GLN A 216 3.69 -12.96 2.53
N SER A 217 3.48 -11.65 2.55
CA SER A 217 2.91 -10.91 1.40
C SER A 217 3.65 -9.63 1.04
N CYS A 218 4.60 -9.20 1.88
CA CYS A 218 5.25 -7.89 1.85
C CYS A 218 4.32 -6.71 2.16
N PHE A 219 3.16 -6.97 2.75
CA PHE A 219 2.24 -5.97 3.26
C PHE A 219 1.76 -6.33 4.67
N SER A 220 1.59 -5.34 5.54
CA SER A 220 0.93 -5.52 6.83
C SER A 220 -0.59 -5.71 6.68
N ILE A 221 -1.27 -6.04 7.78
CA ILE A 221 -2.73 -6.07 7.86
C ILE A 221 -3.26 -4.64 8.07
N SER A 222 -2.87 -4.02 9.19
CA SER A 222 -3.48 -2.78 9.69
C SER A 222 -2.75 -1.51 9.27
N GLY A 223 -1.46 -1.60 8.96
CA GLY A 223 -0.61 -0.44 8.72
C GLY A 223 -0.13 0.28 9.98
N VAL A 224 -0.42 -0.25 11.18
CA VAL A 224 0.03 0.33 12.45
C VAL A 224 1.56 0.22 12.57
N ARG A 225 2.14 1.27 13.15
CA ARG A 225 3.57 1.35 13.43
C ARG A 225 3.83 0.85 14.84
N TYR A 226 5.02 0.32 15.08
CA TYR A 226 5.37 -0.26 16.38
C TYR A 226 6.70 0.28 16.89
N ASN A 227 6.80 0.47 18.21
CA ASN A 227 8.03 0.76 18.93
C ASN A 227 8.41 -0.40 19.84
N ALA A 228 9.70 -0.65 19.98
CA ALA A 228 10.22 -1.55 20.99
C ALA A 228 10.32 -0.83 22.34
N ILE A 229 9.71 -1.40 23.38
CA ILE A 229 9.92 -1.02 24.78
C ILE A 229 10.37 -2.26 25.56
N ASP A 230 10.73 -2.11 26.84
CA ASP A 230 11.28 -3.19 27.68
C ASP A 230 10.40 -4.46 27.71
N MET A 231 9.08 -4.30 27.66
CA MET A 231 8.12 -5.41 27.72
C MET A 231 7.72 -5.99 26.35
N GLY A 232 8.35 -5.53 25.26
CA GLY A 232 8.12 -5.96 23.89
C GLY A 232 7.56 -4.87 22.98
N PRO A 233 7.11 -5.24 21.76
CA PRO A 233 6.60 -4.27 20.80
C PRO A 233 5.24 -3.73 21.23
N VAL A 234 5.04 -2.43 21.02
CA VAL A 234 3.78 -1.72 21.27
C VAL A 234 3.45 -0.82 20.09
N PRO A 235 2.17 -0.58 19.77
CA PRO A 235 1.79 0.44 18.80
C PRO A 235 2.45 1.79 19.12
N ASN A 236 3.01 2.41 18.09
CA ASN A 236 3.67 3.71 18.15
C ASN A 236 2.64 4.80 17.83
N ASN A 237 2.22 5.52 18.86
CA ASN A 237 1.26 6.62 18.82
C ASN A 237 1.96 7.95 19.12
#